data_AF-A0A965UHA8-F1
#
_entry.id   AF-A0A965UHA8-F1
#
_cell.length_a   1.000
_cell.length_b   1.000
_cell.length_c   1.000
_cell.angle_alpha   90.00
_cell.angle_beta   90.00
_cell.angle_gamma   90.00
#
_symmetry.space_group_name_H-M   'P 1'
#
loop_
_entity.id
_entity.type
_entity.pdbx_description
1 polymer ?
#
loop_
_entity_poly.entity_id
_entity_poly.type
_entity_poly.pdbx_seq_one_letter_code
_entity_poly.pdbx_strand_id
1 'polypeptide(L)'
;MKKTVVIYCKNTQDYHSFPLGTSLLEIYNSLNITLKYKVVAARVNYKVEDLNFLIYKPKDIEFIDSGTSSGMRVYVRTLSMVLSKAVSELFPHSVIRIEHPISKGYYCNFENSDQPVTSEVVNSIKTKMQEIINSNEPVILEEKQTEQVKELFRNGNNNTSKDSLFDSLAEPYLRYYRIGKFIDYYTSILLPSTGYLDVFNLIPYYDGMLLQVPDRENPVDLEEMVQQPKMFEIFKEFLSWNKIMGLNSVGAFNKACLDNRAFDLIKIAEALHEKKVASIADMIQARPEVKVILISGPSSSGKTTFSKRLSVQLMVSGLIPKSISLDNYFVDREATPRDENGDWDFESLYALDLDFFHLQMQQLIAGEEIELPFFNFESGKRYFKGEKLKLEKDTLLILEGIHALNPELTKSIPPEALFKIYVSALTTISIDEHNWIPTADTRLLRRIIRDYHYRGYSARDTIGRWSSVRKGEDKWIFPFQENADIMFNSALIFELAVLKRHVMPILEQVPKYCDEYTETHRLLRFLRYFVAINDSEIPPTSLLREFVGGSSFTY
;
A
#
# COMPACT_ATOMS: atom_id res chain seq x y z
N MET A 1 49.36 11.88 1.20
CA MET A 1 48.04 12.54 1.36
C MET A 1 46.97 11.47 1.45
N LYS A 2 46.08 11.51 2.47
CA LYS A 2 44.87 10.68 2.44
C LYS A 2 44.04 11.12 1.23
N LYS A 3 43.65 10.19 0.37
CA LYS A 3 42.76 10.50 -0.76
C LYS A 3 41.43 10.97 -0.18
N THR A 4 40.89 12.05 -0.72
CA THR A 4 39.61 12.62 -0.32
C THR A 4 38.57 12.49 -1.42
N VAL A 5 37.30 12.63 -1.05
CA VAL A 5 36.13 12.73 -1.91
C VAL A 5 35.36 13.98 -1.54
N VAL A 6 34.91 14.71 -2.55
CA VAL A 6 34.02 15.87 -2.39
C VAL A 6 32.58 15.41 -2.51
N ILE A 7 31.75 15.77 -1.53
CA ILE A 7 30.30 15.58 -1.55
C ILE A 7 29.61 16.93 -1.62
N TYR A 8 28.37 16.96 -2.11
CA TYR A 8 27.44 18.08 -1.92
C TYR A 8 26.41 17.68 -0.86
N CYS A 9 26.30 18.44 0.23
CA CYS A 9 25.34 18.16 1.29
C CYS A 9 24.14 19.11 1.19
N LYS A 10 22.98 18.60 0.76
CA LYS A 10 21.75 19.40 0.58
C LYS A 10 21.30 20.09 1.87
N ASN A 11 21.50 19.47 3.04
CA ASN A 11 21.11 20.05 4.33
C ASN A 11 21.94 21.27 4.72
N THR A 12 23.18 21.38 4.23
CA THR A 12 24.06 22.55 4.46
C THR A 12 24.15 23.47 3.24
N GLN A 13 23.66 23.00 2.08
CA GLN A 13 23.76 23.67 0.78
C GLN A 13 25.21 23.96 0.34
N ASP A 14 26.16 23.11 0.75
CA ASP A 14 27.59 23.34 0.50
C ASP A 14 28.35 22.03 0.15
N TYR A 15 29.54 22.20 -0.43
CA TYR A 15 30.47 21.14 -0.76
C TYR A 15 31.45 20.86 0.38
N HIS A 16 31.61 19.59 0.72
CA HIS A 16 32.48 19.16 1.82
C HIS A 16 33.44 18.07 1.36
N SER A 17 34.68 18.09 1.88
CA SER A 17 35.71 17.12 1.53
C SER A 17 36.01 16.18 2.69
N PHE A 18 35.85 14.88 2.47
CA PHE A 18 36.10 13.83 3.47
C PHE A 18 37.12 12.80 2.96
N PRO A 19 37.84 12.09 3.84
CA PRO A 19 38.62 10.92 3.44
C PRO A 19 37.77 9.88 2.69
N LEU A 20 38.38 9.16 1.75
CA LEU A 20 37.70 8.01 1.13
C LEU A 20 37.32 6.96 2.18
N GLY A 21 36.08 6.47 2.11
CA GLY A 21 35.54 5.47 3.02
C GLY A 21 34.93 6.05 4.30
N THR A 22 34.80 7.37 4.43
CA THR A 22 34.03 7.98 5.53
C THR A 22 32.56 7.58 5.41
N SER A 23 31.95 7.18 6.53
CA SER A 23 30.54 6.79 6.60
C SER A 23 29.60 8.00 6.64
N LEU A 24 28.33 7.79 6.29
CA LEU A 24 27.30 8.82 6.45
C LEU A 24 27.13 9.26 7.90
N LEU A 25 27.29 8.36 8.87
CA LEU A 25 27.22 8.66 10.31
C LEU A 25 28.36 9.59 10.73
N GLU A 26 29.58 9.34 10.26
CA GLU A 26 30.72 10.22 10.51
C GLU A 26 30.54 11.60 9.86
N ILE A 27 30.03 11.66 8.63
CA ILE A 27 29.72 12.91 7.93
C ILE A 27 28.64 13.69 8.69
N TYR A 28 27.54 13.02 9.08
CA TYR A 28 26.44 13.58 9.85
C TYR A 28 26.95 14.28 11.13
N ASN A 29 27.77 13.56 11.90
CA ASN A 29 28.36 14.09 13.14
C ASN A 29 29.35 15.23 12.86
N SER A 30 30.20 15.10 11.83
CA SER A 30 31.19 16.12 11.48
C SER A 30 30.57 17.44 11.02
N LEU A 31 29.41 17.39 10.36
CA LEU A 31 28.71 18.57 9.85
C LEU A 31 27.71 19.15 10.87
N ASN A 32 27.53 18.52 12.03
CA ASN A 32 26.57 18.93 13.07
C ASN A 32 25.15 19.15 12.50
N ILE A 33 24.70 18.26 11.61
CA ILE A 33 23.39 18.38 10.98
C ILE A 33 22.31 18.30 12.05
N THR A 34 21.40 19.28 12.05
CA THR A 34 20.26 19.33 12.96
C THR A 34 18.97 19.36 12.14
N LEU A 35 18.10 18.37 12.35
CA LEU A 35 16.76 18.31 11.76
C LEU A 35 15.70 18.39 12.85
N LYS A 36 14.42 18.43 12.46
CA LYS A 36 13.29 18.50 13.39
C LYS A 36 13.24 17.27 14.29
N TYR A 37 13.47 16.10 13.71
CA TYR A 37 13.56 14.83 14.43
C TYR A 37 14.94 14.19 14.25
N LYS A 38 15.18 13.08 14.96
CA LYS A 38 16.44 12.34 14.91
C LYS A 38 16.71 11.84 13.48
N VAL A 39 17.92 12.04 12.98
CA VAL A 39 18.34 11.53 11.67
C VAL A 39 18.35 10.01 11.69
N VAL A 40 17.70 9.39 10.69
CA VAL A 40 17.54 7.93 10.61
C VAL A 40 18.21 7.33 9.37
N ALA A 41 18.44 8.12 8.33
CA ALA A 41 19.04 7.69 7.06
C ALA A 41 19.52 8.90 6.25
N ALA A 42 20.07 8.65 5.06
CA ALA A 42 20.28 9.70 4.06
C ALA A 42 19.87 9.26 2.66
N ARG A 43 19.52 10.22 1.80
CA ARG A 43 19.44 10.04 0.36
C ARG A 43 20.80 10.35 -0.25
N VAL A 44 21.40 9.35 -0.90
CA VAL A 44 22.67 9.43 -1.61
C VAL A 44 22.39 9.32 -3.10
N ASN A 45 22.53 10.43 -3.84
CA ASN A 45 22.05 10.56 -5.22
C ASN A 45 20.61 10.04 -5.36
N TYR A 46 19.72 10.54 -4.49
CA TYR A 46 18.28 10.18 -4.43
C TYR A 46 17.98 8.73 -4.01
N LYS A 47 18.97 7.90 -3.65
CA LYS A 47 18.75 6.55 -3.11
C LYS A 47 18.85 6.56 -1.59
N VAL A 48 17.90 5.94 -0.91
CA VAL A 48 17.93 5.85 0.55
C VAL A 48 18.98 4.82 0.98
N GLU A 49 20.00 5.28 1.72
CA GLU A 49 21.12 4.49 2.25
C GLU A 49 21.20 4.61 3.77
N ASP A 50 21.69 3.56 4.44
CA ASP A 50 21.84 3.51 5.89
C ASP A 50 23.01 4.40 6.35
N LEU A 51 23.00 4.82 7.63
CA LEU A 51 24.03 5.72 8.14
C LEU A 51 25.45 5.09 8.17
N ASN A 52 25.60 3.77 8.06
CA ASN A 52 26.91 3.12 7.95
C ASN A 52 27.41 3.04 6.49
N PHE A 53 26.64 3.54 5.52
CA PHE A 53 27.05 3.57 4.11
C PHE A 53 28.33 4.39 3.90
N LEU A 54 29.30 3.80 3.19
CA LEU A 54 30.64 4.36 2.99
C LEU A 54 30.77 5.12 1.66
N ILE A 55 31.36 6.31 1.70
CA ILE A 55 31.52 7.18 0.53
C ILE A 55 32.91 7.01 -0.11
N TYR A 56 32.93 6.58 -1.38
CA TYR A 56 34.16 6.43 -2.17
C TYR A 56 34.21 7.27 -3.45
N LYS A 57 33.09 7.89 -3.82
CA LYS A 57 32.93 8.68 -5.05
C LYS A 57 32.10 9.93 -4.75
N PRO A 58 32.18 11.00 -5.56
CA PRO A 58 31.35 12.18 -5.36
C PRO A 58 29.86 11.84 -5.32
N LYS A 59 29.15 12.45 -4.38
CA LYS A 59 27.72 12.22 -4.10
C LYS A 59 27.01 13.50 -3.68
N ASP A 60 25.73 13.56 -4.01
CA ASP A 60 24.77 14.46 -3.39
C ASP A 60 24.14 13.71 -2.21
N ILE A 61 24.20 14.31 -1.03
CA ILE A 61 23.76 13.71 0.23
C ILE A 61 22.70 14.61 0.87
N GLU A 62 21.58 14.01 1.25
CA GLU A 62 20.51 14.64 2.01
C GLU A 62 20.15 13.75 3.20
N PHE A 63 20.53 14.14 4.40
CA PHE A 63 20.10 13.49 5.63
C PHE A 63 18.60 13.69 5.84
N ILE A 64 17.94 12.61 6.27
CA ILE A 64 16.50 12.57 6.50
C ILE A 64 16.20 12.04 7.90
N ASP A 65 15.14 12.57 8.50
CA ASP A 65 14.63 12.15 9.80
C ASP A 65 13.38 11.26 9.66
N SER A 66 12.86 10.80 10.81
CA SER A 66 11.67 9.96 10.91
C SER A 66 10.38 10.64 10.41
N GLY A 67 10.36 11.96 10.25
CA GLY A 67 9.21 12.71 9.71
C GLY A 67 9.04 12.54 8.20
N THR A 68 10.08 12.04 7.52
CA THR A 68 9.97 11.72 6.09
C THR A 68 9.36 10.32 5.89
N SER A 69 8.60 10.12 4.80
CA SER A 69 8.02 8.80 4.47
C SER A 69 9.08 7.70 4.34
N SER A 70 10.27 8.05 3.85
CA SER A 70 11.41 7.13 3.78
C SER A 70 11.97 6.83 5.17
N GLY A 71 12.18 7.85 6.01
CA GLY A 71 12.68 7.68 7.36
C GLY A 71 11.75 6.86 8.25
N MET A 72 10.44 7.12 8.21
CA MET A 72 9.45 6.32 8.95
C MET A 72 9.50 4.84 8.56
N ARG A 73 9.71 4.51 7.28
CA ARG A 73 9.87 3.10 6.86
C ARG A 73 11.14 2.45 7.39
N VAL A 74 12.24 3.20 7.53
CA VAL A 74 13.48 2.69 8.17
C VAL A 74 13.22 2.41 9.65
N TYR A 75 12.54 3.34 10.32
CA TYR A 75 12.18 3.23 11.72
C TYR A 75 11.31 1.98 11.98
N VAL A 76 10.18 1.86 11.27
CA VAL A 76 9.24 0.75 11.44
C VAL A 76 9.90 -0.59 11.14
N ARG A 77 10.71 -0.71 10.09
CA ARG A 77 11.39 -1.99 9.77
C ARG A 77 12.40 -2.40 10.84
N THR A 78 13.09 -1.44 11.44
CA THR A 78 14.00 -1.74 12.55
C THR A 78 13.22 -2.19 13.78
N LEU A 79 12.08 -1.54 14.05
CA LEU A 79 11.16 -1.95 15.11
C LEU A 79 10.61 -3.37 14.87
N SER A 80 10.27 -3.72 13.62
CA SER A 80 9.91 -5.08 13.22
C SER A 80 11.02 -6.09 13.54
N MET A 81 12.29 -5.74 13.29
CA MET A 81 13.42 -6.63 13.59
C MET A 81 13.59 -6.83 15.11
N VAL A 82 13.39 -5.77 15.89
CA VAL A 82 13.40 -5.84 17.35
C VAL A 82 12.26 -6.72 17.86
N LEU A 83 11.06 -6.61 17.29
CA LEU A 83 9.93 -7.50 17.60
C LEU A 83 10.27 -8.97 17.29
N SER A 84 10.77 -9.26 16.08
CA SER A 84 11.17 -10.62 15.69
C SER A 84 12.25 -11.20 16.60
N LYS A 85 13.25 -10.39 16.98
CA LYS A 85 14.28 -10.80 17.95
C LYS A 85 13.68 -11.07 19.33
N ALA A 86 12.83 -10.19 19.83
CA ALA A 86 12.18 -10.35 21.15
C ALA A 86 11.36 -11.64 21.22
N VAL A 87 10.59 -11.92 20.16
CA VAL A 87 9.82 -13.17 20.07
C VAL A 87 10.73 -14.38 19.98
N SER A 88 11.78 -14.35 19.15
CA SER A 88 12.72 -15.48 19.02
C SER A 88 13.43 -15.83 20.34
N GLU A 89 13.72 -14.83 21.19
CA GLU A 89 14.33 -15.06 22.50
C GLU A 89 13.34 -15.59 23.55
N LEU A 90 12.08 -15.14 23.53
CA LEU A 90 11.06 -15.57 24.50
C LEU A 90 10.38 -16.89 24.11
N PHE A 91 10.16 -17.09 22.81
CA PHE A 91 9.39 -18.19 22.24
C PHE A 91 10.18 -18.84 21.07
N PRO A 92 11.24 -19.62 21.34
CA PRO A 92 12.15 -20.14 20.31
C PRO A 92 11.52 -21.08 19.27
N HIS A 93 10.31 -21.58 19.53
CA HIS A 93 9.57 -22.45 18.63
C HIS A 93 8.43 -21.73 17.88
N SER A 94 8.25 -20.44 18.15
CA SER A 94 7.21 -19.62 17.55
C SER A 94 7.83 -18.68 16.53
N VAL A 95 7.16 -18.56 15.39
CA VAL A 95 7.51 -17.56 14.36
C VAL A 95 6.48 -16.44 14.44
N ILE A 96 6.93 -15.20 14.60
CA ILE A 96 6.04 -14.04 14.54
C ILE A 96 5.88 -13.63 13.08
N ARG A 97 4.63 -13.44 12.66
CA ARG A 97 4.29 -12.87 11.37
C ARG A 97 3.74 -11.47 11.56
N ILE A 98 4.33 -10.50 10.86
CA ILE A 98 3.80 -9.13 10.75
C ILE A 98 3.00 -9.10 9.44
N GLU A 99 1.68 -9.18 9.55
CA GLU A 99 0.84 -9.50 8.40
C GLU A 99 0.51 -8.27 7.56
N HIS A 100 -0.26 -7.34 8.13
CA HIS A 100 -0.81 -6.23 7.37
C HIS A 100 -0.92 -4.95 8.22
N PRO A 101 -0.79 -3.76 7.59
CA PRO A 101 -1.10 -2.51 8.25
C PRO A 101 -2.61 -2.44 8.56
N ILE A 102 -2.94 -2.17 9.80
CA ILE A 102 -4.32 -1.94 10.27
C ILE A 102 -4.28 -1.03 11.48
N SER A 103 -5.34 -0.26 11.71
CA SER A 103 -5.48 0.62 12.88
C SER A 103 -4.29 1.58 13.03
N LYS A 104 -3.73 2.02 11.88
CA LYS A 104 -2.50 2.82 11.78
C LYS A 104 -1.23 2.19 12.42
N GLY A 105 -1.30 0.93 12.82
CA GLY A 105 -0.17 0.10 13.23
C GLY A 105 -0.04 -1.12 12.31
N TYR A 106 0.52 -2.20 12.87
CA TYR A 106 0.71 -3.47 12.18
C TYR A 106 0.15 -4.61 13.02
N TYR A 107 -0.76 -5.39 12.44
CA TYR A 107 -1.23 -6.61 13.08
C TYR A 107 -0.14 -7.68 13.01
N CYS A 108 0.11 -8.32 14.13
CA CYS A 108 1.10 -9.38 14.27
C CYS A 108 0.46 -10.60 14.96
N ASN A 109 0.82 -11.79 14.52
CA ASN A 109 0.37 -13.03 15.13
C ASN A 109 1.44 -14.14 15.04
N PHE A 110 1.37 -15.12 15.93
CA PHE A 110 2.21 -16.30 15.84
C PHE A 110 1.76 -17.18 14.68
N GLU A 111 2.69 -17.54 13.80
CA GLU A 111 2.44 -18.46 12.71
C GLU A 111 2.28 -19.88 13.25
N ASN A 112 1.17 -20.53 12.89
CA ASN A 112 0.86 -21.93 13.19
C ASN A 112 1.00 -22.31 14.68
N SER A 113 0.69 -21.38 15.58
CA SER A 113 0.69 -21.63 17.02
C SER A 113 -0.73 -21.74 17.55
N ASP A 114 -1.00 -22.77 18.34
CA ASP A 114 -2.21 -22.88 19.15
C ASP A 114 -2.12 -22.03 20.44
N GLN A 115 -0.97 -21.38 20.69
CA GLN A 115 -0.83 -20.50 21.85
C GLN A 115 -1.67 -19.22 21.64
N PRO A 116 -2.61 -18.93 22.54
CA PRO A 116 -3.36 -17.69 22.47
C PRO A 116 -2.44 -16.50 22.74
N VAL A 117 -2.61 -15.42 21.97
CA VAL A 117 -1.95 -14.14 22.23
C VAL A 117 -2.68 -13.45 23.38
N THR A 118 -2.31 -13.79 24.62
CA THR A 118 -2.89 -13.18 25.83
C THR A 118 -2.23 -11.85 26.15
N SER A 119 -2.87 -11.05 27.01
CA SER A 119 -2.29 -9.79 27.51
C SER A 119 -0.93 -9.98 28.20
N GLU A 120 -0.72 -11.09 28.90
CA GLU A 120 0.56 -11.42 29.53
C GLU A 120 1.65 -11.69 28.48
N VAL A 121 1.31 -12.41 27.42
CA VAL A 121 2.23 -12.68 26.30
C VAL A 121 2.62 -11.37 25.63
N VAL A 122 1.64 -10.52 25.30
CA VAL A 122 1.91 -9.20 24.69
C VAL A 122 2.79 -8.33 25.58
N ASN A 123 2.49 -8.26 26.88
CA ASN A 123 3.29 -7.48 27.83
C ASN A 123 4.72 -8.01 28.00
N SER A 124 4.92 -9.32 27.96
CA SER A 124 6.26 -9.91 28.04
C SER A 124 7.09 -9.58 26.80
N ILE A 125 6.50 -9.68 25.60
CA ILE A 125 7.15 -9.27 24.35
C ILE A 125 7.49 -7.78 24.37
N LYS A 126 6.55 -6.92 24.77
CA LYS A 126 6.77 -5.48 24.88
C LYS A 126 7.94 -5.15 25.82
N THR A 127 7.99 -5.78 26.99
CA THR A 127 9.07 -5.61 27.96
C THR A 127 10.41 -6.00 27.35
N LYS A 128 10.44 -7.15 26.67
CA LYS A 128 11.65 -7.63 26.00
C LYS A 128 12.12 -6.74 24.85
N MET A 129 11.20 -6.19 24.07
CA MET A 129 11.54 -5.18 23.05
C MET A 129 12.19 -3.95 23.68
N GLN A 130 11.64 -3.46 24.80
CA GLN A 130 12.22 -2.32 25.52
C GLN A 130 13.61 -2.62 26.06
N GLU A 131 13.86 -3.84 26.58
CA GLU A 131 15.20 -4.27 27.00
C GLU A 131 16.20 -4.23 25.84
N ILE A 132 15.82 -4.74 24.67
CA ILE A 132 16.66 -4.74 23.45
C ILE A 132 16.92 -3.32 22.94
N ILE A 133 15.96 -2.41 23.09
CA ILE A 133 16.13 -1.00 22.71
C ILE A 133 17.10 -0.32 23.69
N ASN A 134 16.91 -0.53 25.00
CA ASN A 134 17.74 0.04 26.05
C ASN A 134 19.20 -0.47 26.01
N SER A 135 19.44 -1.69 25.49
CA SER A 135 20.79 -2.22 25.30
C SER A 135 21.56 -1.53 24.17
N ASN A 136 20.88 -0.75 23.32
CA ASN A 136 21.45 0.00 22.20
C ASN A 136 22.40 -0.86 21.33
N GLU A 137 21.98 -2.07 21.01
CA GLU A 137 22.77 -3.00 20.22
C GLU A 137 22.93 -2.50 18.77
N PRO A 138 24.13 -2.65 18.18
CA PRO A 138 24.37 -2.28 16.79
C PRO A 138 23.60 -3.18 15.84
N VAL A 139 23.03 -2.58 14.79
CA VAL A 139 22.40 -3.28 13.67
C VAL A 139 23.42 -3.35 12.54
N ILE A 140 23.95 -4.55 12.29
CA ILE A 140 25.06 -4.75 11.35
C ILE A 140 24.52 -5.31 10.05
N LEU A 141 24.80 -4.62 8.94
CA LEU A 141 24.56 -5.11 7.58
C LEU A 141 25.75 -5.96 7.12
N GLU A 142 25.52 -7.21 6.77
CA GLU A 142 26.52 -8.11 6.22
C GLU A 142 26.14 -8.57 4.82
N GLU A 143 27.13 -8.88 3.99
CA GLU A 143 26.96 -9.39 2.62
C GLU A 143 27.81 -10.66 2.46
N LYS A 144 27.19 -11.75 2.01
CA LYS A 144 27.85 -13.04 1.78
C LYS A 144 27.31 -13.71 0.54
N GLN A 145 28.00 -14.76 0.09
CA GLN A 145 27.52 -15.60 -1.00
C GLN A 145 26.15 -16.20 -0.64
N THR A 146 25.25 -16.25 -1.63
CA THR A 146 23.86 -16.68 -1.43
C THR A 146 23.74 -18.04 -0.74
N GLU A 147 24.57 -19.02 -1.10
CA GLU A 147 24.56 -20.34 -0.45
C GLU A 147 24.97 -20.30 1.02
N GLN A 148 25.95 -19.45 1.38
CA GLN A 148 26.34 -19.27 2.78
C GLN A 148 25.21 -18.59 3.57
N VAL A 149 24.50 -17.63 2.96
CA VAL A 149 23.34 -17.00 3.60
C VAL A 149 22.23 -18.02 3.82
N LYS A 150 21.91 -18.86 2.83
CA LYS A 150 20.93 -19.95 3.01
C LYS A 150 21.30 -20.88 4.16
N GLU A 151 22.56 -21.31 4.23
CA GLU A 151 23.04 -22.15 5.33
C GLU A 151 22.89 -21.47 6.70
N LEU A 152 23.22 -20.18 6.80
CA LEU A 152 23.03 -19.40 8.03
C LEU A 152 21.57 -19.34 8.47
N PHE A 153 20.63 -19.14 7.53
CA PHE A 153 19.20 -19.08 7.86
C PHE A 153 18.61 -20.45 8.20
N ARG A 154 19.06 -21.54 7.55
CA ARG A 154 18.68 -22.92 7.88
C ARG A 154 19.14 -23.34 9.28
N ASN A 155 20.33 -22.90 9.68
CA ASN A 155 20.93 -23.24 10.97
C ASN A 155 20.63 -22.21 12.07
N GLY A 156 19.97 -21.10 11.73
CA GLY A 156 19.70 -19.98 12.62
C GLY A 156 18.43 -20.14 13.45
N ASN A 157 18.33 -19.36 14.53
CA ASN A 157 17.21 -19.41 15.48
C ASN A 157 15.83 -19.07 14.87
N ASN A 158 15.78 -18.47 13.68
CA ASN A 158 14.52 -18.04 13.06
C ASN A 158 13.83 -19.17 12.26
N ASN A 159 14.51 -20.30 11.99
CA ASN A 159 14.02 -21.55 11.37
C ASN A 159 13.02 -21.46 10.18
N THR A 160 12.85 -20.28 9.58
CA THR A 160 12.03 -20.02 8.41
C THR A 160 12.91 -20.20 7.18
N SER A 161 12.65 -21.23 6.37
CA SER A 161 13.37 -21.41 5.11
C SER A 161 13.01 -20.29 4.14
N LYS A 162 13.92 -19.32 4.00
CA LYS A 162 13.86 -18.24 2.99
C LYS A 162 14.44 -18.66 1.64
N ASP A 163 14.72 -19.96 1.46
CA ASP A 163 15.38 -20.51 0.28
C ASP A 163 14.64 -20.17 -1.01
N SER A 164 13.32 -20.39 -1.04
CA SER A 164 12.50 -20.10 -2.23
C SER A 164 12.56 -18.62 -2.65
N LEU A 165 12.60 -17.71 -1.68
CA LEU A 165 12.78 -16.28 -1.93
C LEU A 165 14.17 -16.00 -2.51
N PHE A 166 15.22 -16.54 -1.86
CA PHE A 166 16.61 -16.33 -2.27
C PHE A 166 16.92 -16.95 -3.65
N ASP A 167 16.38 -18.12 -3.95
CA ASP A 167 16.47 -18.76 -5.26
C ASP A 167 15.84 -17.88 -6.35
N SER A 168 14.65 -17.33 -6.07
CA SER A 168 13.94 -16.49 -7.03
C SER A 168 14.62 -15.14 -7.32
N LEU A 169 15.45 -14.65 -6.39
CA LEU A 169 16.25 -13.43 -6.60
C LEU A 169 17.42 -13.63 -7.56
N ALA A 170 17.96 -14.85 -7.64
CA ALA A 170 19.07 -15.23 -8.50
C ALA A 170 20.31 -14.30 -8.39
N GLU A 171 20.57 -13.76 -7.20
CA GLU A 171 21.73 -12.92 -6.94
C GLU A 171 22.92 -13.78 -6.45
N PRO A 172 24.17 -13.46 -6.83
CA PRO A 172 25.34 -14.20 -6.35
C PRO A 172 25.68 -13.93 -4.88
N TYR A 173 25.29 -12.74 -4.38
CA TYR A 173 25.50 -12.31 -3.01
C TYR A 173 24.18 -11.77 -2.44
N LEU A 174 23.95 -12.06 -1.17
CA LEU A 174 22.80 -11.56 -0.42
C LEU A 174 23.26 -10.77 0.79
N ARG A 175 22.50 -9.72 1.08
CA ARG A 175 22.64 -8.90 2.27
C ARG A 175 21.67 -9.35 3.34
N TYR A 176 22.12 -9.38 4.59
CA TYR A 176 21.28 -9.66 5.75
C TYR A 176 21.72 -8.80 6.94
N TYR A 177 20.86 -8.66 7.93
CA TYR A 177 21.12 -7.87 9.12
C TYR A 177 21.37 -8.76 10.33
N ARG A 178 22.16 -8.26 11.27
CA ARG A 178 22.44 -8.91 12.55
C ARG A 178 22.27 -7.93 13.71
N ILE A 179 21.60 -8.38 14.77
CA ILE A 179 21.56 -7.74 16.09
C ILE A 179 22.02 -8.78 17.12
N GLY A 180 23.22 -8.61 17.65
CA GLY A 180 23.85 -9.62 18.52
C GLY A 180 24.03 -10.95 17.77
N LYS A 181 23.33 -12.01 18.19
CA LYS A 181 23.33 -13.32 17.50
C LYS A 181 22.15 -13.51 16.55
N PHE A 182 21.13 -12.66 16.64
CA PHE A 182 19.93 -12.75 15.82
C PHE A 182 20.24 -12.22 14.42
N ILE A 183 19.89 -13.00 13.39
CA ILE A 183 20.05 -12.62 11.98
C ILE A 183 18.69 -12.61 11.30
N ASP A 184 18.50 -11.68 10.37
CA ASP A 184 17.32 -11.66 9.53
C ASP A 184 17.52 -10.93 8.21
N TYR A 185 16.57 -11.13 7.28
CA TYR A 185 16.59 -10.55 5.96
C TYR A 185 15.62 -9.37 5.86
N TYR A 186 16.09 -8.25 5.33
CA TYR A 186 15.26 -7.09 5.07
C TYR A 186 15.54 -6.55 3.67
N THR A 187 14.45 -6.18 2.98
CA THR A 187 14.50 -5.69 1.60
C THR A 187 15.03 -4.24 1.48
N SER A 188 15.14 -3.55 2.61
CA SER A 188 15.50 -2.14 2.74
C SER A 188 16.55 -1.94 3.84
N ILE A 189 16.97 -0.70 4.01
CA ILE A 189 17.85 -0.27 5.10
C ILE A 189 17.16 -0.27 6.47
N LEU A 190 17.96 -0.42 7.53
CA LEU A 190 17.58 -0.33 8.94
C LEU A 190 18.37 0.80 9.64
N LEU A 191 17.92 1.16 10.84
CA LEU A 191 18.62 2.10 11.74
C LEU A 191 19.99 1.54 12.15
N PRO A 192 20.97 2.38 12.51
CA PRO A 192 22.32 1.91 12.87
C PRO A 192 22.41 1.14 14.20
N SER A 193 21.48 1.37 15.13
CA SER A 193 21.38 0.62 16.40
C SER A 193 19.94 0.61 16.92
N THR A 194 19.65 -0.32 17.84
CA THR A 194 18.32 -0.44 18.46
C THR A 194 17.94 0.77 19.31
N GLY A 195 18.92 1.50 19.86
CA GLY A 195 18.70 2.72 20.64
C GLY A 195 18.34 3.96 19.81
N TYR A 196 18.10 3.81 18.50
CA TYR A 196 17.45 4.84 17.69
C TYR A 196 15.92 4.76 17.75
N LEU A 197 15.37 3.70 18.32
CA LEU A 197 13.93 3.54 18.52
C LEU A 197 13.54 4.18 19.86
N ASP A 198 12.73 5.23 19.80
CA ASP A 198 12.35 6.02 20.98
C ASP A 198 10.86 5.82 21.35
N VAL A 199 10.00 5.61 20.34
CA VAL A 199 8.54 5.55 20.46
C VAL A 199 8.01 4.26 19.81
N PHE A 200 7.32 3.43 20.60
CA PHE A 200 6.53 2.29 20.12
C PHE A 200 5.56 1.84 21.22
N ASN A 201 4.55 1.05 20.85
CA ASN A 201 3.76 0.28 21.80
C ASN A 201 3.33 -1.06 21.18
N LEU A 202 2.95 -2.00 22.03
CA LEU A 202 2.43 -3.30 21.62
C LEU A 202 1.23 -3.61 22.52
N ILE A 203 0.07 -3.84 21.91
CA ILE A 203 -1.19 -4.06 22.62
C ILE A 203 -1.92 -5.30 22.08
N PRO A 204 -2.72 -6.01 22.89
CA PRO A 204 -3.61 -7.05 22.38
C PRO A 204 -4.56 -6.49 21.34
N TYR A 205 -4.80 -7.23 20.26
CA TYR A 205 -5.70 -6.81 19.19
C TYR A 205 -6.34 -8.03 18.52
N TYR A 206 -7.66 -8.16 18.71
CA TYR A 206 -8.42 -9.37 18.34
C TYR A 206 -7.78 -10.66 18.85
N ASP A 207 -7.41 -11.58 17.95
CA ASP A 207 -6.75 -12.86 18.24
C ASP A 207 -5.21 -12.78 18.12
N GLY A 208 -4.66 -11.58 18.01
CA GLY A 208 -3.23 -11.31 17.91
C GLY A 208 -2.82 -10.06 18.68
N MET A 209 -1.86 -9.32 18.13
CA MET A 209 -1.35 -8.09 18.73
C MET A 209 -1.17 -6.98 17.69
N LEU A 210 -1.27 -5.73 18.13
CA LEU A 210 -1.05 -4.55 17.31
C LEU A 210 0.27 -3.89 17.72
N LEU A 211 1.23 -3.87 16.79
CA LEU A 211 2.43 -3.05 16.90
C LEU A 211 2.06 -1.61 16.53
N GLN A 212 1.97 -0.75 17.53
CA GLN A 212 1.78 0.69 17.33
C GLN A 212 3.13 1.35 17.05
N VAL A 213 3.14 2.16 16.01
CA VAL A 213 4.32 2.88 15.52
C VAL A 213 4.13 4.39 15.72
N PRO A 214 5.19 5.19 15.58
CA PRO A 214 5.06 6.63 15.74
C PRO A 214 4.12 7.25 14.69
N ASP A 215 3.47 8.33 15.06
CA ASP A 215 2.66 9.15 14.16
C ASP A 215 3.49 9.67 12.98
N ARG A 216 2.89 9.65 11.78
CA ARG A 216 3.61 10.00 10.55
C ARG A 216 3.93 11.48 10.43
N GLU A 217 3.07 12.35 10.96
CA GLU A 217 3.25 13.80 10.91
C GLU A 217 3.96 14.30 12.19
N ASN A 218 3.78 13.60 13.32
CA ASN A 218 4.50 13.85 14.57
C ASN A 218 5.14 12.59 15.19
N PRO A 219 6.31 12.12 14.70
CA PRO A 219 6.98 10.88 15.12
C PRO A 219 7.45 10.78 16.59
N VAL A 220 7.12 11.76 17.44
CA VAL A 220 7.34 11.68 18.90
C VAL A 220 6.12 11.16 19.65
N ASP A 221 4.96 11.11 18.99
CA ASP A 221 3.72 10.57 19.52
C ASP A 221 3.39 9.23 18.84
N LEU A 222 2.46 8.47 19.43
CA LEU A 222 1.90 7.26 18.82
C LEU A 222 0.64 7.60 18.03
N GLU A 223 0.41 6.86 16.94
CA GLU A 223 -0.87 6.89 16.25
C GLU A 223 -2.01 6.42 17.17
N GLU A 224 -3.14 7.13 17.12
CA GLU A 224 -4.35 6.72 17.80
C GLU A 224 -4.94 5.45 17.15
N MET A 225 -5.20 4.43 17.98
CA MET A 225 -5.81 3.18 17.54
C MET A 225 -7.27 3.42 17.15
N VAL A 226 -7.65 3.00 15.93
CA VAL A 226 -9.02 3.02 15.43
C VAL A 226 -9.52 1.59 15.26
N GLN A 227 -10.73 1.28 15.74
CA GLN A 227 -11.31 -0.04 15.55
C GLN A 227 -11.72 -0.25 14.09
N GLN A 228 -11.33 -1.38 13.50
CA GLN A 228 -11.57 -1.70 12.10
C GLN A 228 -11.99 -3.18 11.91
N PRO A 229 -13.15 -3.59 12.44
CA PRO A 229 -13.57 -4.99 12.43
C PRO A 229 -13.80 -5.54 11.02
N LYS A 230 -14.41 -4.76 10.11
CA LYS A 230 -14.67 -5.25 8.74
C LYS A 230 -13.36 -5.41 7.97
N MET A 231 -12.44 -4.46 8.14
CA MET A 231 -11.11 -4.57 7.53
C MET A 231 -10.36 -5.80 8.05
N PHE A 232 -10.40 -6.04 9.37
CA PHE A 232 -9.76 -7.19 10.00
C PHE A 232 -10.31 -8.52 9.46
N GLU A 233 -11.64 -8.67 9.37
CA GLU A 233 -12.27 -9.88 8.84
C GLU A 233 -11.90 -10.15 7.38
N ILE A 234 -11.82 -9.11 6.53
CA ILE A 234 -11.38 -9.29 5.14
C ILE A 234 -9.93 -9.75 5.05
N PHE A 235 -9.03 -9.17 5.84
CA PHE A 235 -7.65 -9.64 5.86
C PHE A 235 -7.56 -11.10 6.31
N LYS A 236 -8.27 -11.48 7.38
CA LYS A 236 -8.32 -12.85 7.90
C LYS A 236 -8.87 -13.84 6.86
N GLU A 237 -9.95 -13.46 6.16
CA GLU A 237 -10.50 -14.27 5.07
C GLU A 237 -9.46 -14.53 3.97
N PHE A 238 -8.82 -13.47 3.46
CA PHE A 238 -7.86 -13.60 2.36
C PHE A 238 -6.56 -14.29 2.76
N LEU A 239 -6.08 -14.11 4.00
CA LEU A 239 -4.94 -14.85 4.52
C LEU A 239 -5.24 -16.34 4.66
N SER A 240 -6.46 -16.71 5.08
CA SER A 240 -6.91 -18.10 5.11
C SER A 240 -6.91 -18.72 3.71
N TRP A 241 -7.43 -18.01 2.71
CA TRP A 241 -7.37 -18.44 1.31
C TRP A 241 -5.93 -18.62 0.81
N ASN A 242 -5.04 -17.67 1.10
CA ASN A 242 -3.63 -17.76 0.73
C ASN A 242 -2.96 -18.99 1.35
N LYS A 243 -3.28 -19.29 2.63
CA LYS A 243 -2.79 -20.50 3.31
C LYS A 243 -3.29 -21.78 2.65
N ILE A 244 -4.58 -21.85 2.29
CA ILE A 244 -5.18 -23.01 1.60
C ILE A 244 -4.51 -23.23 0.23
N MET A 245 -4.18 -22.15 -0.49
CA MET A 245 -3.47 -22.23 -1.78
C MET A 245 -1.96 -22.52 -1.65
N GLY A 246 -1.40 -22.46 -0.43
CA GLY A 246 0.04 -22.57 -0.19
C GLY A 246 0.84 -21.36 -0.70
N LEU A 247 0.26 -20.16 -0.67
CA LEU A 247 0.80 -18.91 -1.22
C LEU A 247 0.91 -17.82 -0.15
N ASN A 248 1.55 -18.14 0.97
CA ASN A 248 1.73 -17.23 2.11
C ASN A 248 2.97 -16.31 2.00
N SER A 249 3.79 -16.45 0.95
CA SER A 249 4.96 -15.61 0.71
C SER A 249 5.24 -15.45 -0.79
N VAL A 250 5.97 -14.39 -1.15
CA VAL A 250 6.45 -14.18 -2.53
C VAL A 250 7.37 -15.33 -2.97
N GLY A 251 8.18 -15.91 -2.08
CA GLY A 251 8.98 -17.10 -2.40
C GLY A 251 8.14 -18.30 -2.82
N ALA A 252 7.06 -18.60 -2.07
CA ALA A 252 6.12 -19.67 -2.40
C ALA A 252 5.39 -19.40 -3.73
N PHE A 253 4.97 -18.15 -3.94
CA PHE A 253 4.33 -17.72 -5.18
C PHE A 253 5.26 -17.83 -6.39
N ASN A 254 6.50 -17.35 -6.27
CA ASN A 254 7.49 -17.43 -7.35
C ASN A 254 7.78 -18.89 -7.72
N LYS A 255 7.93 -19.76 -6.71
CA LYS A 255 8.09 -21.20 -6.94
C LYS A 255 6.90 -21.78 -7.71
N ALA A 256 5.67 -21.45 -7.31
CA ALA A 256 4.48 -21.89 -8.04
C ALA A 256 4.45 -21.40 -9.50
N CYS A 257 4.92 -20.19 -9.76
CA CYS A 257 5.03 -19.64 -11.12
C CYS A 257 6.08 -20.38 -11.96
N LEU A 258 7.27 -20.65 -11.38
CA LEU A 258 8.35 -21.40 -12.04
C LEU A 258 7.97 -22.85 -12.32
N ASP A 259 7.10 -23.43 -11.47
CA ASP A 259 6.51 -24.77 -11.66
C ASP A 259 5.32 -24.76 -12.67
N ASN A 260 5.20 -23.71 -13.50
CA ASN A 260 4.14 -23.53 -14.51
C ASN A 260 2.69 -23.50 -13.96
N ARG A 261 2.49 -23.20 -12.67
CA ARG A 261 1.14 -23.10 -12.07
C ARG A 261 0.52 -21.71 -12.14
N ALA A 262 1.20 -20.73 -12.74
CA ALA A 262 0.73 -19.34 -12.81
C ALA A 262 -0.70 -19.21 -13.39
N PHE A 263 -1.02 -19.97 -14.43
CA PHE A 263 -2.34 -19.89 -15.08
C PHE A 263 -3.46 -20.46 -14.23
N ASP A 264 -3.21 -21.51 -13.46
CA ASP A 264 -4.20 -22.05 -12.53
C ASP A 264 -4.44 -21.08 -11.36
N LEU A 265 -3.38 -20.40 -10.89
CA LEU A 265 -3.52 -19.34 -9.89
C LEU A 265 -4.37 -18.17 -10.40
N ILE A 266 -4.21 -17.78 -11.67
CA ILE A 266 -5.06 -16.75 -12.29
C ILE A 266 -6.52 -17.19 -12.28
N LYS A 267 -6.83 -18.40 -12.75
CA LYS A 267 -8.20 -18.93 -12.79
C LYS A 267 -8.84 -18.98 -11.41
N ILE A 268 -8.11 -19.47 -10.40
CA ILE A 268 -8.62 -19.59 -9.03
C ILE A 268 -8.92 -18.21 -8.44
N ALA A 269 -7.98 -17.26 -8.57
CA ALA A 269 -8.15 -15.91 -8.03
C ALA A 269 -9.31 -15.15 -8.71
N GLU A 270 -9.45 -15.27 -10.05
CA GLU A 270 -10.56 -14.67 -10.78
C GLU A 270 -11.92 -15.31 -10.42
N ALA A 271 -11.96 -16.64 -10.27
CA ALA A 271 -13.16 -17.34 -9.84
C ALA A 271 -13.57 -16.95 -8.41
N LEU A 272 -12.62 -16.75 -7.50
CA LEU A 272 -12.88 -16.27 -6.15
C LEU A 272 -13.47 -14.85 -6.17
N HIS A 273 -12.90 -13.94 -6.95
CA HIS A 273 -13.46 -12.60 -7.16
C HIS A 273 -14.88 -12.65 -7.70
N GLU A 274 -15.13 -13.46 -8.73
CA GLU A 274 -16.46 -13.57 -9.35
C GLU A 274 -17.49 -14.12 -8.36
N LYS A 275 -17.13 -15.14 -7.58
CA LYS A 275 -17.97 -15.68 -6.51
C LYS A 275 -18.33 -14.62 -5.48
N LYS A 276 -17.40 -13.72 -5.13
CA LYS A 276 -17.69 -12.63 -4.20
C LYS A 276 -18.57 -11.55 -4.80
N VAL A 277 -18.35 -11.15 -6.04
CA VAL A 277 -19.21 -10.18 -6.73
C VAL A 277 -20.65 -10.71 -6.81
N ALA A 278 -20.83 -11.98 -7.19
CA ALA A 278 -22.15 -12.63 -7.20
C ALA A 278 -22.80 -12.63 -5.80
N SER A 279 -22.05 -13.00 -4.76
CA SER A 279 -22.59 -12.98 -3.38
C SER A 279 -23.01 -11.59 -2.91
N ILE A 280 -22.33 -10.53 -3.35
CA ILE A 280 -22.71 -9.15 -3.05
C ILE A 280 -24.01 -8.79 -3.79
N ALA A 281 -24.16 -9.21 -5.05
CA ALA A 281 -25.40 -9.03 -5.81
C ALA A 281 -26.59 -9.75 -5.13
N ASP A 282 -26.39 -10.98 -4.64
CA ASP A 282 -27.41 -11.73 -3.89
C ASP A 282 -27.80 -11.02 -2.59
N MET A 283 -26.83 -10.45 -1.86
CA MET A 283 -27.10 -9.64 -0.65
C MET A 283 -27.95 -8.41 -0.95
N ILE A 284 -27.70 -7.76 -2.09
CA ILE A 284 -28.47 -6.59 -2.53
C ILE A 284 -29.88 -7.02 -2.95
N GLN A 285 -30.01 -8.11 -3.70
CA GLN A 285 -31.31 -8.64 -4.15
C GLN A 285 -32.21 -9.02 -2.96
N ALA A 286 -31.62 -9.52 -1.87
CA ALA A 286 -32.34 -9.86 -0.65
C ALA A 286 -32.90 -8.63 0.12
N ARG A 287 -32.55 -7.40 -0.28
CA ARG A 287 -32.96 -6.14 0.35
C ARG A 287 -33.77 -5.27 -0.63
N PRO A 288 -35.08 -5.53 -0.82
CA PRO A 288 -35.91 -4.83 -1.81
C PRO A 288 -36.06 -3.32 -1.56
N GLU A 289 -35.76 -2.86 -0.34
CA GLU A 289 -35.70 -1.46 0.05
C GLU A 289 -34.52 -0.71 -0.58
N VAL A 290 -33.43 -1.41 -0.94
CA VAL A 290 -32.25 -0.80 -1.54
C VAL A 290 -32.60 -0.24 -2.92
N LYS A 291 -32.26 1.04 -3.13
CA LYS A 291 -32.42 1.74 -4.40
C LYS A 291 -31.12 2.33 -4.92
N VAL A 292 -30.17 2.60 -4.03
CA VAL A 292 -28.88 3.21 -4.37
C VAL A 292 -27.74 2.40 -3.78
N ILE A 293 -26.81 1.99 -4.64
CA ILE A 293 -25.59 1.29 -4.28
C ILE A 293 -24.44 2.29 -4.34
N LEU A 294 -23.75 2.49 -3.23
CA LEU A 294 -22.61 3.39 -3.11
C LEU A 294 -21.32 2.57 -3.14
N ILE A 295 -20.44 2.84 -4.11
CA ILE A 295 -19.15 2.15 -4.26
C ILE A 295 -18.04 3.17 -4.05
N SER A 296 -17.38 3.10 -2.90
CA SER A 296 -16.21 3.93 -2.58
C SER A 296 -14.97 3.07 -2.37
N GLY A 297 -13.84 3.72 -2.15
CA GLY A 297 -12.53 3.12 -2.14
C GLY A 297 -11.46 4.13 -2.51
N PRO A 298 -10.23 3.96 -2.01
CA PRO A 298 -9.13 4.89 -2.28
C PRO A 298 -8.73 4.88 -3.76
N SER A 299 -7.85 5.79 -4.15
CA SER A 299 -7.43 5.90 -5.55
C SER A 299 -6.79 4.58 -6.03
N SER A 300 -7.12 4.20 -7.28
CA SER A 300 -6.67 2.96 -7.93
C SER A 300 -7.06 1.65 -7.23
N SER A 301 -8.16 1.65 -6.47
CA SER A 301 -8.73 0.42 -5.90
C SER A 301 -9.57 -0.42 -6.87
N GLY A 302 -9.82 0.04 -8.10
CA GLY A 302 -10.60 -0.70 -9.10
C GLY A 302 -12.13 -0.63 -8.94
N LYS A 303 -12.63 0.46 -8.34
CA LYS A 303 -14.07 0.74 -8.17
C LYS A 303 -14.84 0.66 -9.49
N THR A 304 -14.34 1.32 -10.53
CA THR A 304 -15.01 1.43 -11.83
C THR A 304 -15.16 0.06 -12.50
N THR A 305 -14.14 -0.80 -12.44
CA THR A 305 -14.29 -2.16 -12.98
C THR A 305 -15.18 -3.04 -12.08
N PHE A 306 -15.05 -2.90 -10.75
CA PHE A 306 -15.92 -3.61 -9.81
C PHE A 306 -17.40 -3.26 -10.02
N SER A 307 -17.74 -1.98 -10.22
CA SER A 307 -19.13 -1.55 -10.45
C SER A 307 -19.71 -2.13 -11.74
N LYS A 308 -18.92 -2.24 -12.81
CA LYS A 308 -19.32 -2.89 -14.06
C LYS A 308 -19.54 -4.40 -13.87
N ARG A 309 -18.64 -5.09 -13.15
CA ARG A 309 -18.81 -6.52 -12.82
C ARG A 309 -20.05 -6.75 -11.95
N LEU A 310 -20.25 -5.92 -10.93
CA LEU A 310 -21.43 -5.99 -10.07
C LEU A 310 -22.71 -5.74 -10.88
N SER A 311 -22.69 -4.80 -11.83
CA SER A 311 -23.84 -4.53 -12.70
C SER A 311 -24.25 -5.77 -13.50
N VAL A 312 -23.29 -6.53 -14.01
CA VAL A 312 -23.57 -7.80 -14.70
C VAL A 312 -24.24 -8.79 -13.76
N GLN A 313 -23.73 -8.96 -12.54
CA GLN A 313 -24.32 -9.89 -11.56
C GLN A 313 -25.72 -9.44 -11.10
N LEU A 314 -25.95 -8.14 -10.91
CA LEU A 314 -27.27 -7.60 -10.60
C LEU A 314 -28.28 -7.88 -11.73
N MET A 315 -27.88 -7.76 -13.00
CA MET A 315 -28.72 -8.12 -14.15
C MET A 315 -29.05 -9.62 -14.19
N VAL A 316 -28.10 -10.48 -13.84
CA VAL A 316 -28.33 -11.93 -13.68
C VAL A 316 -29.37 -12.20 -12.58
N SER A 317 -29.33 -11.41 -11.50
CA SER A 317 -30.33 -11.43 -10.41
C SER A 317 -31.65 -10.72 -10.77
N GLY A 318 -31.85 -10.31 -12.03
CA GLY A 318 -33.09 -9.68 -12.50
C GLY A 318 -33.28 -8.22 -12.10
N LEU A 319 -32.22 -7.56 -11.62
CA LEU A 319 -32.21 -6.13 -11.26
C LEU A 319 -31.67 -5.30 -12.42
N ILE A 320 -32.11 -4.05 -12.56
CA ILE A 320 -31.68 -3.16 -13.65
C ILE A 320 -30.76 -2.08 -13.08
N PRO A 321 -29.44 -2.28 -13.07
CA PRO A 321 -28.50 -1.28 -12.57
C PRO A 321 -28.24 -0.18 -13.60
N LYS A 322 -28.17 1.07 -13.13
CA LYS A 322 -27.67 2.23 -13.88
C LYS A 322 -26.54 2.86 -13.09
N SER A 323 -25.37 2.99 -13.70
CA SER A 323 -24.18 3.51 -13.03
C SER A 323 -23.94 4.99 -13.36
N ILE A 324 -23.52 5.74 -12.36
CA ILE A 324 -23.04 7.12 -12.48
C ILE A 324 -21.67 7.19 -11.78
N SER A 325 -20.67 7.66 -12.51
CA SER A 325 -19.36 7.95 -11.94
C SER A 325 -19.36 9.35 -11.32
N LEU A 326 -18.99 9.45 -10.05
CA LEU A 326 -18.86 10.73 -9.35
C LEU A 326 -17.71 11.57 -9.93
N ASP A 327 -16.72 10.94 -10.56
CA ASP A 327 -15.64 11.66 -11.24
C ASP A 327 -16.17 12.59 -12.35
N ASN A 328 -17.35 12.31 -12.90
CA ASN A 328 -18.00 13.19 -13.89
C ASN A 328 -18.57 14.49 -13.29
N TYR A 329 -18.67 14.58 -11.97
CA TYR A 329 -19.19 15.74 -11.24
C TYR A 329 -18.08 16.60 -10.66
N PHE A 330 -16.81 16.38 -11.02
CA PHE A 330 -15.75 17.30 -10.65
C PHE A 330 -16.04 18.71 -11.17
N VAL A 331 -15.67 19.71 -10.36
CA VAL A 331 -15.60 21.11 -10.80
C VAL A 331 -14.50 21.24 -11.86
N ASP A 332 -14.57 22.30 -12.67
CA ASP A 332 -13.47 22.62 -13.57
C ASP A 332 -12.16 22.80 -12.79
N ARG A 333 -11.03 22.41 -13.39
CA ARG A 333 -9.72 22.37 -12.73
C ARG A 333 -9.35 23.68 -12.03
N GLU A 334 -9.73 24.82 -12.60
CA GLU A 334 -9.47 26.15 -12.05
C GLU A 334 -10.28 26.47 -10.79
N ALA A 335 -11.39 25.77 -10.58
CA ALA A 335 -12.28 25.90 -9.43
C ALA A 335 -12.02 24.83 -8.36
N THR A 336 -11.06 23.92 -8.57
CA THR A 336 -10.70 22.90 -7.57
C THR A 336 -10.21 23.57 -6.28
N PRO A 337 -10.57 23.08 -5.08
CA PRO A 337 -10.02 23.63 -3.83
C PRO A 337 -8.50 23.58 -3.79
N ARG A 338 -7.90 24.47 -3.00
CA ARG A 338 -6.46 24.46 -2.72
C ARG A 338 -6.19 23.97 -1.31
N ASP A 339 -5.08 23.26 -1.13
CA ASP A 339 -4.58 22.80 0.15
C ASP A 339 -3.86 23.92 0.92
N GLU A 340 -3.32 23.57 2.09
CA GLU A 340 -2.60 24.48 2.99
C GLU A 340 -1.31 25.06 2.37
N ASN A 341 -0.75 24.41 1.33
CA ASN A 341 0.43 24.87 0.60
C ASN A 341 0.07 25.71 -0.64
N GLY A 342 -1.23 25.85 -0.94
CA GLY A 342 -1.73 26.55 -2.12
C GLY A 342 -1.75 25.70 -3.39
N ASP A 343 -1.47 24.40 -3.29
CA ASP A 343 -1.57 23.43 -4.39
C ASP A 343 -3.01 22.91 -4.52
N TRP A 344 -3.38 22.35 -5.68
CA TRP A 344 -4.74 21.84 -5.90
C TRP A 344 -5.00 20.55 -5.08
N ASP A 345 -6.07 20.54 -4.29
CA ASP A 345 -6.55 19.36 -3.54
C ASP A 345 -7.62 18.61 -4.34
N PHE A 346 -7.16 17.75 -5.26
CA PHE A 346 -8.03 16.94 -6.12
C PHE A 346 -8.78 15.83 -5.37
N GLU A 347 -8.39 15.50 -4.15
CA GLU A 347 -9.07 14.47 -3.34
C GLU A 347 -9.98 15.10 -2.29
N SER A 348 -10.18 16.42 -2.31
CA SER A 348 -11.18 17.11 -1.50
C SER A 348 -12.58 16.72 -1.92
N LEU A 349 -13.49 16.54 -0.96
CA LEU A 349 -14.92 16.38 -1.25
C LEU A 349 -15.43 17.54 -2.12
N TYR A 350 -14.95 18.76 -1.86
CA TYR A 350 -15.36 19.97 -2.58
C TYR A 350 -14.70 20.13 -3.97
N ALA A 351 -13.87 19.16 -4.39
CA ALA A 351 -13.51 19.03 -5.80
C ALA A 351 -14.71 18.53 -6.62
N LEU A 352 -15.73 17.93 -5.98
CA LEU A 352 -17.02 17.66 -6.59
C LEU A 352 -17.92 18.90 -6.53
N ASP A 353 -18.65 19.13 -7.62
CA ASP A 353 -19.75 20.10 -7.67
C ASP A 353 -20.97 19.50 -6.94
N LEU A 354 -20.96 19.61 -5.62
CA LEU A 354 -21.98 19.02 -4.75
C LEU A 354 -23.38 19.58 -5.03
N ASP A 355 -23.48 20.88 -5.30
CA ASP A 355 -24.75 21.54 -5.61
C ASP A 355 -25.36 20.97 -6.89
N PHE A 356 -24.56 20.86 -7.96
CA PHE A 356 -25.01 20.25 -9.21
C PHE A 356 -25.34 18.76 -9.06
N PHE A 357 -24.51 18.02 -8.31
CA PHE A 357 -24.77 16.61 -8.02
C PHE A 357 -26.10 16.42 -7.27
N HIS A 358 -26.33 17.18 -6.19
CA HIS A 358 -27.57 17.09 -5.41
C HIS A 358 -28.79 17.47 -6.23
N LEU A 359 -28.69 18.50 -7.08
CA LEU A 359 -29.74 18.86 -8.03
C LEU A 359 -30.09 17.66 -8.93
N GLN A 360 -29.11 17.05 -9.59
CA GLN A 360 -29.36 15.90 -10.48
C GLN A 360 -29.91 14.67 -9.73
N MET A 361 -29.44 14.40 -8.52
CA MET A 361 -29.98 13.31 -7.71
C MET A 361 -31.44 13.54 -7.31
N GLN A 362 -31.81 14.77 -6.94
CA GLN A 362 -33.20 15.12 -6.64
C GLN A 362 -34.10 14.93 -7.86
N GLN A 363 -33.65 15.36 -9.05
CA GLN A 363 -34.38 15.17 -10.31
C GLN A 363 -34.58 13.68 -10.63
N LEU A 364 -33.52 12.87 -10.52
CA LEU A 364 -33.62 11.43 -10.76
C LEU A 364 -34.58 10.74 -9.78
N ILE A 365 -34.52 11.08 -8.49
CA ILE A 365 -35.41 10.52 -7.46
C ILE A 365 -36.88 10.94 -7.70
N ALA A 366 -37.10 12.15 -8.22
CA ALA A 366 -38.42 12.63 -8.65
C ALA A 366 -38.92 11.96 -9.96
N GLY A 367 -38.10 11.14 -10.61
CA GLY A 367 -38.42 10.48 -11.87
C GLY A 367 -38.27 11.38 -13.09
N GLU A 368 -37.56 12.51 -12.97
CA GLU A 368 -37.20 13.38 -14.08
C GLU A 368 -36.07 12.77 -14.93
N GLU A 369 -35.94 13.26 -16.17
CA GLU A 369 -34.84 12.91 -17.06
C GLU A 369 -33.73 13.97 -16.92
N ILE A 370 -32.50 13.52 -16.68
CA ILE A 370 -31.31 14.39 -16.62
C ILE A 370 -30.39 14.12 -17.81
N GLU A 371 -29.54 15.08 -18.14
CA GLU A 371 -28.38 14.88 -19.01
C GLU A 371 -27.15 14.58 -18.14
N LEU A 372 -26.48 13.46 -18.41
CA LEU A 372 -25.31 13.04 -17.63
C LEU A 372 -24.08 13.88 -17.98
N PRO A 373 -23.36 14.41 -16.98
CA PRO A 373 -22.10 15.09 -17.22
C PRO A 373 -20.99 14.08 -17.55
N PHE A 374 -19.94 14.59 -18.18
CA PHE A 374 -18.67 13.91 -18.39
C PHE A 374 -17.54 14.84 -17.97
N PHE A 375 -16.47 14.27 -17.37
CA PHE A 375 -15.27 15.03 -17.07
C PHE A 375 -14.11 14.62 -17.97
N ASN A 376 -13.46 15.58 -18.61
CA ASN A 376 -12.27 15.33 -19.41
C ASN A 376 -11.03 15.62 -18.57
N PHE A 377 -10.29 14.58 -18.17
CA PHE A 377 -9.11 14.70 -17.32
C PHE A 377 -7.92 15.42 -17.96
N GLU A 378 -7.83 15.46 -19.29
CA GLU A 378 -6.76 16.17 -20.00
C GLU A 378 -7.00 17.69 -19.94
N SER A 379 -8.16 18.13 -20.42
CA SER A 379 -8.59 19.54 -20.38
C SER A 379 -8.94 20.04 -18.99
N GLY A 380 -9.32 19.15 -18.07
CA GLY A 380 -9.78 19.47 -16.72
C GLY A 380 -11.15 20.17 -16.69
N LYS A 381 -12.04 19.86 -17.63
CA LYS A 381 -13.35 20.50 -17.75
C LYS A 381 -14.50 19.50 -17.82
N ARG A 382 -15.64 19.90 -17.26
CA ARG A 382 -16.91 19.19 -17.42
C ARG A 382 -17.56 19.53 -18.76
N TYR A 383 -18.18 18.55 -19.39
CA TYR A 383 -18.91 18.69 -20.66
C TYR A 383 -20.08 17.71 -20.72
N PHE A 384 -20.95 17.88 -21.72
CA PHE A 384 -22.12 17.04 -21.93
C PHE A 384 -22.13 16.45 -23.35
N LYS A 385 -22.62 15.22 -23.50
CA LYS A 385 -22.66 14.49 -24.77
C LYS A 385 -24.07 14.24 -25.30
N GLY A 386 -25.12 14.75 -24.63
CA GLY A 386 -26.50 14.39 -24.93
C GLY A 386 -26.94 13.05 -24.34
N GLU A 387 -26.11 12.39 -23.53
CA GLU A 387 -26.51 11.15 -22.85
C GLU A 387 -27.49 11.45 -21.73
N LYS A 388 -28.65 10.81 -21.76
CA LYS A 388 -29.73 11.06 -20.82
C LYS A 388 -30.00 9.87 -19.93
N LEU A 389 -30.42 10.15 -18.71
CA LEU A 389 -30.78 9.14 -17.72
C LEU A 389 -32.11 9.49 -17.05
N LYS A 390 -32.96 8.48 -16.92
CA LYS A 390 -34.21 8.52 -16.16
C LYS A 390 -34.32 7.25 -15.34
N LEU A 391 -34.69 7.34 -14.07
CA LEU A 391 -34.90 6.17 -13.22
C LEU A 391 -36.31 5.61 -13.47
N GLU A 392 -36.38 4.32 -13.82
CA GLU A 392 -37.64 3.57 -13.81
C GLU A 392 -37.87 2.95 -12.43
N LYS A 393 -39.11 2.52 -12.15
CA LYS A 393 -39.54 2.05 -10.81
C LYS A 393 -38.68 0.92 -10.22
N ASP A 394 -38.11 0.08 -11.08
CA ASP A 394 -37.29 -1.09 -10.70
C ASP A 394 -35.79 -0.91 -11.03
N THR A 395 -35.37 0.34 -11.26
CA THR A 395 -33.95 0.66 -11.52
C THR A 395 -33.18 0.78 -10.20
N LEU A 396 -31.99 0.17 -10.14
CA LEU A 396 -31.01 0.40 -9.09
C LEU A 396 -29.98 1.41 -9.57
N LEU A 397 -29.72 2.45 -8.78
CA LEU A 397 -28.70 3.43 -9.09
C LEU A 397 -27.36 3.01 -8.43
N ILE A 398 -26.29 2.91 -9.21
CA ILE A 398 -24.93 2.69 -8.70
C ILE A 398 -24.17 4.00 -8.79
N LEU A 399 -23.72 4.52 -7.65
CA LEU A 399 -22.83 5.68 -7.57
C LEU A 399 -21.43 5.20 -7.21
N GLU A 400 -20.47 5.42 -8.09
CA GLU A 400 -19.08 5.03 -7.84
C GLU A 400 -18.15 6.23 -7.81
N GLY A 401 -17.26 6.28 -6.84
CA GLY A 401 -16.22 7.32 -6.75
C GLY A 401 -15.60 7.38 -5.37
N ILE A 402 -14.49 8.11 -5.25
CA ILE A 402 -13.69 8.14 -4.01
C ILE A 402 -14.49 8.64 -2.81
N HIS A 403 -15.51 9.50 -3.00
CA HIS A 403 -16.35 10.05 -1.93
C HIS A 403 -17.72 9.40 -1.76
N ALA A 404 -18.02 8.29 -2.47
CA ALA A 404 -19.39 7.73 -2.48
C ALA A 404 -19.92 7.35 -1.08
N LEU A 405 -19.04 7.03 -0.12
CA LEU A 405 -19.40 6.71 1.26
C LEU A 405 -19.35 7.90 2.22
N ASN A 406 -18.96 9.08 1.75
CA ASN A 406 -18.98 10.28 2.57
C ASN A 406 -20.44 10.66 2.86
N PRO A 407 -20.87 10.73 4.14
CA PRO A 407 -22.25 11.05 4.50
C PRO A 407 -22.73 12.39 3.93
N GLU A 408 -21.83 13.33 3.65
CA GLU A 408 -22.18 14.62 3.05
C GLU A 408 -22.79 14.49 1.64
N LEU A 409 -22.38 13.46 0.90
CA LEU A 409 -22.85 13.24 -0.46
C LEU A 409 -24.30 12.77 -0.51
N THR A 410 -24.74 11.99 0.48
CA THR A 410 -26.02 11.27 0.45
C THR A 410 -26.99 11.69 1.56
N LYS A 411 -26.82 12.89 2.14
CA LYS A 411 -27.68 13.45 3.21
C LYS A 411 -29.18 13.43 2.88
N SER A 412 -29.54 13.50 1.60
CA SER A 412 -30.93 13.53 1.11
C SER A 412 -31.55 12.15 0.86
N ILE A 413 -30.78 11.05 0.97
CA ILE A 413 -31.24 9.70 0.65
C ILE A 413 -31.49 8.92 1.95
N PRO A 414 -32.66 8.28 2.13
CA PRO A 414 -32.95 7.48 3.32
C PRO A 414 -31.91 6.37 3.53
N PRO A 415 -31.37 6.17 4.75
CA PRO A 415 -30.34 5.17 5.02
C PRO A 415 -30.72 3.74 4.59
N GLU A 416 -31.98 3.36 4.74
CA GLU A 416 -32.53 2.06 4.34
C GLU A 416 -32.52 1.83 2.82
N ALA A 417 -32.52 2.90 2.02
CA ALA A 417 -32.43 2.81 0.57
C ALA A 417 -31.00 2.66 0.06
N LEU A 418 -30.00 2.74 0.95
CA LEU A 418 -28.58 2.70 0.63
C LEU A 418 -28.00 1.30 0.87
N PHE A 419 -27.15 0.86 -0.06
CA PHE A 419 -26.23 -0.26 0.15
C PHE A 419 -24.81 0.20 -0.11
N LYS A 420 -23.94 0.07 0.88
CA LYS A 420 -22.62 0.69 0.91
C LYS A 420 -21.52 -0.34 0.72
N ILE A 421 -20.71 -0.19 -0.33
CA ILE A 421 -19.60 -1.07 -0.66
C ILE A 421 -18.29 -0.28 -0.62
N TYR A 422 -17.30 -0.83 0.09
CA TYR A 422 -15.94 -0.29 0.09
C TYR A 422 -14.98 -1.22 -0.64
N VAL A 423 -14.39 -0.74 -1.73
CA VAL A 423 -13.47 -1.48 -2.59
C VAL A 423 -12.04 -1.04 -2.28
N SER A 424 -11.16 -1.95 -1.88
CA SER A 424 -9.76 -1.67 -1.60
C SER A 424 -8.83 -2.75 -2.16
N ALA A 425 -7.58 -2.40 -2.45
CA ALA A 425 -6.57 -3.34 -2.96
C ALA A 425 -5.75 -3.94 -1.80
N LEU A 426 -6.43 -4.64 -0.88
CA LEU A 426 -5.86 -5.19 0.35
C LEU A 426 -4.89 -6.33 0.01
N THR A 427 -3.63 -5.97 -0.21
CA THR A 427 -2.59 -6.93 -0.59
C THR A 427 -2.28 -7.83 0.59
N THR A 428 -2.53 -9.13 0.43
CA THR A 428 -2.46 -10.12 1.53
C THR A 428 -1.30 -11.10 1.41
N ILE A 429 -0.52 -11.03 0.34
CA ILE A 429 0.76 -11.75 0.22
C ILE A 429 1.88 -10.88 0.81
N SER A 430 2.77 -11.50 1.59
CA SER A 430 3.97 -10.85 2.12
C SER A 430 5.22 -11.36 1.40
N ILE A 431 6.34 -10.62 1.47
CA ILE A 431 7.61 -11.10 0.90
C ILE A 431 8.12 -12.30 1.71
N ASP A 432 8.07 -12.17 3.03
CA ASP A 432 8.35 -13.19 4.04
C ASP A 432 7.54 -12.91 5.32
N GLU A 433 7.95 -13.41 6.48
CA GLU A 433 7.19 -13.32 7.74
C GLU A 433 7.01 -11.89 8.25
N HIS A 434 7.94 -10.97 7.96
CA HIS A 434 7.93 -9.61 8.52
C HIS A 434 8.09 -8.51 7.47
N ASN A 435 8.42 -8.85 6.22
CA ASN A 435 8.40 -7.91 5.10
C ASN A 435 7.02 -7.94 4.40
N TRP A 436 6.03 -7.24 4.98
CA TRP A 436 4.71 -7.08 4.36
C TRP A 436 4.79 -6.21 3.09
N ILE A 437 3.79 -6.35 2.22
CA ILE A 437 3.63 -5.49 1.05
C ILE A 437 2.62 -4.40 1.39
N PRO A 438 3.01 -3.11 1.37
CA PRO A 438 2.06 -2.03 1.61
C PRO A 438 0.98 -2.01 0.52
N THR A 439 -0.29 -2.05 0.93
CA THR A 439 -1.44 -1.82 0.02
C THR A 439 -1.30 -0.50 -0.76
N ALA A 440 -0.63 0.49 -0.16
CA ALA A 440 -0.26 1.75 -0.80
C ALA A 440 0.55 1.55 -2.10
N ASP A 441 1.51 0.62 -2.08
CA ASP A 441 2.43 0.40 -3.20
C ASP A 441 1.70 -0.24 -4.38
N THR A 442 0.87 -1.26 -4.13
CA THR A 442 0.02 -1.87 -5.16
C THR A 442 -0.86 -0.81 -5.84
N ARG A 443 -1.49 0.08 -5.06
CA ARG A 443 -2.32 1.17 -5.59
C ARG A 443 -1.50 2.22 -6.35
N LEU A 444 -0.31 2.58 -5.87
CA LEU A 444 0.58 3.50 -6.58
C LEU A 444 1.01 2.92 -7.93
N LEU A 445 1.38 1.63 -7.99
CA LEU A 445 1.74 0.96 -9.24
C LEU A 445 0.57 0.93 -10.24
N ARG A 446 -0.63 0.57 -9.77
CA ARG A 446 -1.87 0.68 -10.55
C ARG A 446 -2.11 2.10 -11.06
N ARG A 447 -1.91 3.11 -10.19
CA ARG A 447 -2.07 4.54 -10.53
C ARG A 447 -1.06 4.99 -11.59
N ILE A 448 0.20 4.62 -11.47
CA ILE A 448 1.26 4.98 -12.44
C ILE A 448 0.89 4.46 -13.83
N ILE A 449 0.49 3.19 -13.95
CA ILE A 449 0.11 2.61 -15.24
C ILE A 449 -1.12 3.34 -15.82
N ARG A 450 -2.18 3.49 -15.02
CA ARG A 450 -3.42 4.14 -15.45
C ARG A 450 -3.18 5.59 -15.89
N ASP A 451 -2.48 6.36 -15.07
CA ASP A 451 -2.26 7.78 -15.31
C ASP A 451 -1.39 7.99 -16.55
N TYR A 452 -0.39 7.12 -16.79
CA TYR A 452 0.46 7.13 -17.98
C TYR A 452 -0.32 6.81 -19.26
N HIS A 453 -1.16 5.78 -19.25
CA HIS A 453 -1.86 5.35 -20.48
C HIS A 453 -3.13 6.15 -20.78
N TYR A 454 -3.85 6.63 -19.77
CA TYR A 454 -5.20 7.18 -19.96
C TYR A 454 -5.36 8.63 -19.51
N ARG A 455 -4.40 9.21 -18.77
CA ARG A 455 -4.52 10.58 -18.23
C ARG A 455 -3.40 11.53 -18.64
N GLY A 456 -2.42 11.05 -19.42
CA GLY A 456 -1.33 11.89 -19.95
C GLY A 456 -0.29 12.33 -18.92
N TYR A 457 -0.22 11.68 -17.75
CA TYR A 457 0.76 12.00 -16.72
C TYR A 457 1.97 11.07 -16.78
N SER A 458 3.16 11.61 -16.57
CA SER A 458 4.36 10.77 -16.42
C SER A 458 4.37 10.07 -15.06
N ALA A 459 5.19 9.03 -14.93
CA ALA A 459 5.42 8.36 -13.63
C ALA A 459 5.92 9.36 -12.58
N ARG A 460 6.73 10.34 -13.00
CA ARG A 460 7.23 11.41 -12.13
C ARG A 460 6.08 12.25 -11.58
N ASP A 461 5.16 12.69 -12.45
CA ASP A 461 4.01 13.50 -12.03
C ASP A 461 3.13 12.75 -11.02
N THR A 462 2.85 11.47 -11.30
CA THR A 462 2.05 10.62 -10.40
C THR A 462 2.74 10.39 -9.05
N ILE A 463 4.04 10.11 -9.04
CA ILE A 463 4.81 9.91 -7.80
C ILE A 463 4.88 11.21 -6.99
N GLY A 464 5.13 12.34 -7.64
CA GLY A 464 5.23 13.66 -6.98
C GLY A 464 3.94 14.07 -6.27
N ARG A 465 2.78 13.66 -6.78
CA ARG A 465 1.46 13.94 -6.17
C ARG A 465 1.01 12.91 -5.14
N TRP A 466 1.72 11.79 -5.01
CA TRP A 466 1.24 10.66 -4.20
C TRP A 466 1.06 11.02 -2.72
N SER A 467 1.91 11.89 -2.15
CA SER A 467 1.76 12.35 -0.76
C SER A 467 0.46 13.12 -0.54
N SER A 468 0.13 14.06 -1.43
CA SER A 468 -1.13 14.81 -1.41
C SER A 468 -2.34 13.88 -1.51
N VAL A 469 -2.27 12.91 -2.43
CA VAL A 469 -3.31 11.87 -2.57
C VAL A 469 -3.53 11.12 -1.27
N ARG A 470 -2.45 10.68 -0.63
CA ARG A 470 -2.51 9.95 0.64
C ARG A 470 -3.14 10.78 1.76
N LYS A 471 -2.80 12.08 1.86
CA LYS A 471 -3.41 13.00 2.82
C LYS A 471 -4.90 13.18 2.57
N GLY A 472 -5.30 13.30 1.31
CA GLY A 472 -6.71 13.35 0.90
C GLY A 472 -7.47 12.07 1.28
N GLU A 473 -6.88 10.90 1.05
CA GLU A 473 -7.46 9.61 1.45
C GLU A 473 -7.66 9.49 2.97
N ASP A 474 -6.63 9.86 3.74
CA ASP A 474 -6.64 9.83 5.21
C ASP A 474 -7.73 10.78 5.78
N LYS A 475 -8.03 11.89 5.10
CA LYS A 475 -9.03 12.88 5.51
C LYS A 475 -10.45 12.56 5.05
N TRP A 476 -10.62 12.16 3.78
CA TRP A 476 -11.93 12.17 3.12
C TRP A 476 -12.50 10.79 2.80
N ILE A 477 -11.71 9.71 2.94
CA ILE A 477 -12.09 8.37 2.48
C ILE A 477 -11.98 7.35 3.62
N PHE A 478 -10.80 7.19 4.22
CA PHE A 478 -10.58 6.20 5.28
C PHE A 478 -11.45 6.37 6.53
N PRO A 479 -11.85 7.58 6.95
CA PRO A 479 -12.79 7.74 8.06
C PRO A 479 -14.15 7.07 7.82
N PHE A 480 -14.54 6.84 6.57
CA PHE A 480 -15.87 6.32 6.21
C PHE A 480 -15.86 4.85 5.77
N GLN A 481 -14.69 4.18 5.73
CA GLN A 481 -14.59 2.81 5.19
C GLN A 481 -15.35 1.77 6.01
N GLU A 482 -15.36 1.89 7.34
CA GLU A 482 -16.09 0.99 8.24
C GLU A 482 -17.62 1.23 8.22
N ASN A 483 -18.08 2.31 7.60
CA ASN A 483 -19.51 2.57 7.39
C ASN A 483 -20.11 1.71 6.26
N ALA A 484 -19.29 0.97 5.51
CA ALA A 484 -19.74 0.11 4.43
C ALA A 484 -20.50 -1.12 4.93
N ASP A 485 -21.59 -1.53 4.28
CA ASP A 485 -22.27 -2.81 4.54
C ASP A 485 -21.33 -3.99 4.28
N ILE A 486 -20.49 -3.88 3.25
CA ILE A 486 -19.53 -4.90 2.86
C ILE A 486 -18.26 -4.28 2.27
N MET A 487 -17.14 -4.96 2.48
CA MET A 487 -15.86 -4.63 1.88
C MET A 487 -15.52 -5.66 0.79
N PHE A 488 -14.98 -5.18 -0.33
CA PHE A 488 -14.47 -6.02 -1.40
C PHE A 488 -12.97 -5.79 -1.58
N ASN A 489 -12.20 -6.87 -1.43
CA ASN A 489 -10.79 -6.84 -1.75
C ASN A 489 -10.60 -7.03 -3.26
N SER A 490 -10.12 -6.00 -3.92
CA SER A 490 -9.78 -5.98 -5.35
C SER A 490 -8.38 -6.50 -5.66
N ALA A 491 -7.57 -6.84 -4.65
CA ALA A 491 -6.21 -7.33 -4.87
C ALA A 491 -6.23 -8.77 -5.39
N LEU A 492 -5.53 -9.00 -6.49
CA LEU A 492 -5.33 -10.34 -7.06
C LEU A 492 -3.93 -10.82 -6.70
N ILE A 493 -3.80 -12.03 -6.18
CA ILE A 493 -2.52 -12.53 -5.67
C ILE A 493 -1.37 -12.50 -6.69
N PHE A 494 -1.68 -12.63 -7.98
CA PHE A 494 -0.72 -12.64 -9.08
C PHE A 494 -0.46 -11.24 -9.67
N GLU A 495 -1.18 -10.19 -9.25
CA GLU A 495 -1.20 -8.93 -10.00
C GLU A 495 0.16 -8.27 -10.11
N LEU A 496 0.97 -8.27 -9.05
CA LEU A 496 2.27 -7.59 -9.05
C LEU A 496 3.23 -8.21 -10.07
N ALA A 497 3.14 -9.53 -10.27
CA ALA A 497 3.91 -10.26 -11.26
C ALA A 497 3.54 -9.90 -12.71
N VAL A 498 2.27 -9.54 -12.94
CA VAL A 498 1.77 -9.07 -14.24
C VAL A 498 2.09 -7.58 -14.43
N LEU A 499 1.72 -6.74 -13.46
CA LEU A 499 1.93 -5.30 -13.46
C LEU A 499 3.40 -4.94 -13.63
N LYS A 500 4.34 -5.75 -13.09
CA LYS A 500 5.78 -5.57 -13.26
C LYS A 500 6.19 -5.32 -14.71
N ARG A 501 5.65 -6.09 -15.66
CA ARG A 501 6.00 -5.98 -17.09
C ARG A 501 5.57 -4.66 -17.70
N HIS A 502 4.50 -4.06 -17.18
CA HIS A 502 3.91 -2.81 -17.66
C HIS A 502 4.50 -1.60 -16.95
N VAL A 503 4.71 -1.67 -15.64
CA VAL A 503 5.12 -0.52 -14.82
C VAL A 503 6.64 -0.29 -14.83
N MET A 504 7.48 -1.33 -14.97
CA MET A 504 8.93 -1.15 -14.95
C MET A 504 9.43 -0.24 -16.08
N PRO A 505 9.01 -0.41 -17.36
CA PRO A 505 9.41 0.49 -18.44
C PRO A 505 8.98 1.94 -18.21
N ILE A 506 7.84 2.16 -17.53
CA ILE A 506 7.33 3.50 -17.18
C ILE A 506 8.18 4.13 -16.07
N LEU A 507 8.52 3.36 -15.03
CA LEU A 507 9.36 3.79 -13.92
C LEU A 507 10.79 4.12 -14.37
N GLU A 508 11.35 3.36 -15.32
CA GLU A 508 12.70 3.56 -15.85
C GLU A 508 12.88 4.90 -16.59
N GLN A 509 11.79 5.55 -17.02
CA GLN A 509 11.82 6.87 -17.63
C GLN A 509 12.05 8.01 -16.62
N VAL A 510 11.86 7.76 -15.32
CA VAL A 510 12.04 8.80 -14.29
C VAL A 510 13.53 9.17 -14.19
N PRO A 511 13.91 10.45 -14.37
CA PRO A 511 15.29 10.87 -14.29
C PRO A 511 15.93 10.59 -12.93
N LYS A 512 17.20 10.16 -12.91
CA LYS A 512 17.92 9.83 -11.67
C LYS A 512 18.38 11.04 -10.84
N TYR A 513 17.97 12.24 -11.25
CA TYR A 513 18.37 13.53 -10.67
C TYR A 513 17.18 14.34 -10.15
N CYS A 514 16.05 13.69 -9.83
CA CYS A 514 14.87 14.32 -9.24
C CYS A 514 14.41 13.57 -7.98
N ASP A 515 13.67 14.25 -7.10
CA ASP A 515 13.26 13.70 -5.81
C ASP A 515 12.34 12.48 -5.95
N GLU A 516 11.53 12.42 -7.01
CA GLU A 516 10.65 11.29 -7.30
C GLU A 516 11.43 10.00 -7.57
N TYR A 517 12.71 10.10 -7.97
CA TYR A 517 13.57 8.94 -8.18
C TYR A 517 13.78 8.12 -6.90
N THR A 518 13.65 8.74 -5.72
CA THR A 518 13.71 8.01 -4.44
C THR A 518 12.63 6.93 -4.35
N GLU A 519 11.37 7.26 -4.66
CA GLU A 519 10.30 6.27 -4.68
C GLU A 519 10.42 5.34 -5.89
N THR A 520 10.80 5.85 -7.07
CA THR A 520 11.03 5.01 -8.26
C THR A 520 12.07 3.91 -7.98
N HIS A 521 13.22 4.26 -7.41
CA HIS A 521 14.27 3.30 -7.10
C HIS A 521 13.78 2.24 -6.10
N ARG A 522 13.00 2.64 -5.10
CA ARG A 522 12.39 1.72 -4.13
C ARG A 522 11.40 0.78 -4.80
N LEU A 523 10.49 1.29 -5.64
CA LEU A 523 9.50 0.49 -6.37
C LEU A 523 10.17 -0.48 -7.35
N LEU A 524 11.19 -0.05 -8.08
CA LEU A 524 11.97 -0.92 -8.97
C LEU A 524 12.62 -2.06 -8.18
N ARG A 525 13.26 -1.78 -7.04
CA ARG A 525 13.82 -2.82 -6.16
C ARG A 525 12.73 -3.78 -5.64
N PHE A 526 11.59 -3.25 -5.24
CA PHE A 526 10.45 -4.03 -4.77
C PHE A 526 9.91 -4.98 -5.86
N LEU A 527 9.77 -4.50 -7.10
CA LEU A 527 9.29 -5.33 -8.21
C LEU A 527 10.25 -6.46 -8.58
N ARG A 528 11.55 -6.38 -8.22
CA ARG A 528 12.51 -7.48 -8.48
C ARG A 528 12.16 -8.76 -7.74
N TYR A 529 11.43 -8.68 -6.63
CA TYR A 529 11.02 -9.85 -5.86
C TYR A 529 10.01 -10.75 -6.59
N PHE A 530 9.34 -10.28 -7.64
CA PHE A 530 8.32 -11.06 -8.35
C PHE A 530 8.85 -11.66 -9.65
N VAL A 531 8.58 -12.95 -9.88
CA VAL A 531 8.70 -13.55 -11.21
C VAL A 531 7.66 -12.90 -12.12
N ALA A 532 8.03 -12.53 -13.34
CA ALA A 532 7.12 -11.86 -14.27
C ALA A 532 6.16 -12.87 -14.92
N ILE A 533 4.88 -12.53 -14.99
CA ILE A 533 3.83 -13.34 -15.66
C ILE A 533 3.31 -12.58 -16.89
N ASN A 534 3.05 -13.31 -17.97
CA ASN A 534 2.43 -12.74 -19.17
C ASN A 534 0.94 -12.46 -18.93
N ASP A 535 0.41 -11.39 -19.49
CA ASP A 535 -0.99 -10.97 -19.34
C ASP A 535 -1.96 -11.62 -20.35
N SER A 536 -1.50 -12.55 -21.20
CA SER A 536 -2.32 -13.24 -22.21
C SER A 536 -3.49 -14.01 -21.60
N GLU A 537 -3.29 -14.64 -20.45
CA GLU A 537 -4.30 -15.48 -19.77
C GLU A 537 -5.21 -14.67 -18.82
N ILE A 538 -5.03 -13.35 -18.73
CA ILE A 538 -5.89 -12.52 -17.89
C ILE A 538 -7.28 -12.41 -18.55
N PRO A 539 -8.38 -12.81 -17.89
CA PRO A 539 -9.70 -12.72 -18.51
C PRO A 539 -10.05 -11.28 -18.93
N PRO A 540 -10.79 -11.06 -20.04
CA PRO A 540 -11.22 -9.72 -20.46
C PRO A 540 -12.09 -8.99 -19.42
N THR A 541 -12.76 -9.75 -18.55
CA THR A 541 -13.59 -9.25 -17.45
C THR A 541 -12.81 -9.03 -16.15
N SER A 542 -11.51 -9.36 -16.11
CA SER A 542 -10.66 -9.15 -14.93
C SER A 542 -10.57 -7.67 -14.59
N LEU A 543 -10.53 -7.38 -13.29
CA LEU A 543 -10.26 -6.03 -12.79
C LEU A 543 -8.89 -5.51 -13.24
N LEU A 544 -7.92 -6.40 -13.44
CA LEU A 544 -6.58 -6.03 -13.85
C LEU A 544 -6.53 -5.42 -15.26
N ARG A 545 -7.53 -5.72 -16.10
CA ARG A 545 -7.64 -5.19 -17.47
C ARG A 545 -7.86 -3.68 -17.53
N GLU A 546 -8.29 -3.05 -16.43
CA GLU A 546 -8.27 -1.59 -16.26
C GLU A 546 -6.85 -1.02 -16.42
N PHE A 547 -5.84 -1.76 -15.95
CA PHE A 547 -4.45 -1.30 -15.93
C PHE A 547 -3.64 -1.82 -17.11
N VAL A 548 -3.82 -3.10 -17.47
CA VAL A 548 -2.98 -3.75 -18.51
C VAL A 548 -3.61 -3.76 -19.91
N GLY A 549 -4.83 -3.20 -20.06
CA GLY A 549 -5.57 -3.20 -21.32
C GLY A 549 -6.18 -4.55 -21.69
N GLY A 550 -7.00 -4.58 -22.75
CA GLY A 550 -7.70 -5.79 -23.21
C GLY A 550 -9.01 -6.09 -22.47
N SER A 551 -9.63 -5.09 -21.85
CA SER A 551 -10.91 -5.25 -21.16
C SER A 551 -12.07 -5.42 -22.14
N SER A 552 -13.04 -6.26 -21.78
CA SER A 552 -14.35 -6.32 -22.47
C SER A 552 -15.31 -5.22 -22.01
N PHE A 553 -14.97 -4.48 -20.95
CA PHE A 553 -15.73 -3.34 -20.47
C PHE A 553 -15.26 -2.05 -21.14
N THR A 554 -16.20 -1.15 -21.44
CA THR A 554 -15.92 0.23 -21.87
C THR A 554 -15.86 1.14 -20.65
N TYR A 555 -14.88 2.03 -20.56
CA TYR A 555 -14.65 2.89 -19.40
C TYR A 555 -15.05 4.33 -19.68
#